data_AF-A0A9E3V0L5-F1
#
_entry.id   AF-A0A9E3V0L5-F1
#
_cell.length_a   1.000
_cell.length_b   1.000
_cell.length_c   1.000
_cell.angle_alpha   90.00
_cell.angle_beta   90.00
_cell.angle_gamma   90.00
#
_symmetry.space_group_name_H-M   'P 1'
#
loop_
_entity.id
_entity.type
_entity.pdbx_description
1 polymer ?
#
loop_
_entity_poly.entity_id
_entity_poly.type
_entity_poly.pdbx_seq_one_letter_code
_entity_poly.pdbx_strand_id
1 'polypeptide(L)'
;MTLIKNLIEIPERIQRGDFVLRLSEGVNRAEETLREYIVTPELKACFDDALSFIRSALQTRTSKASYLHGSFGSGKSHFMAVLHLILQGNAAARGIPELAPVITKHNEWITGKRFLLVPYHMIGAHDMESGILGGYVDFIRRTHPE
;
A
#
# COMPACT_ATOMS: atom_id res chain seq x y z
N MET A 1 18.54 -17.24 -32.58
CA MET A 1 18.75 -16.96 -31.14
C MET A 1 18.03 -15.67 -30.78
N THR A 2 17.15 -15.71 -29.79
CA THR A 2 16.51 -14.48 -29.28
C THR A 2 17.50 -13.77 -28.36
N LEU A 3 17.76 -12.50 -28.62
CA LEU A 3 18.65 -11.67 -27.79
C LEU A 3 17.85 -11.10 -26.61
N ILE A 4 18.47 -10.95 -25.43
CA ILE A 4 17.83 -10.38 -24.24
C ILE A 4 17.24 -8.98 -24.52
N LYS A 5 17.92 -8.17 -25.36
CA LYS A 5 17.42 -6.85 -25.79
C LYS A 5 16.08 -6.89 -26.54
N ASN A 6 15.71 -8.05 -27.09
CA ASN A 6 14.44 -8.25 -27.77
C ASN A 6 13.33 -8.73 -26.82
N LEU A 7 13.67 -8.99 -25.55
CA LEU A 7 12.75 -9.48 -24.51
C LEU A 7 12.42 -8.42 -23.46
N ILE A 8 13.15 -7.31 -23.44
CA ILE A 8 13.01 -6.24 -22.45
C ILE A 8 12.80 -4.94 -23.22
N GLU A 9 11.68 -4.28 -22.97
CA GLU A 9 11.43 -2.93 -23.47
C GLU A 9 12.25 -1.94 -22.63
N ILE A 10 13.22 -1.28 -23.25
CA ILE A 10 14.06 -0.28 -22.58
C ILE A 10 13.54 1.10 -22.96
N PRO A 11 13.03 1.90 -22.02
CA PRO A 11 12.55 3.24 -22.31
C PRO A 11 13.70 4.16 -22.75
N GLU A 12 13.45 5.00 -23.76
CA GLU A 12 14.46 5.92 -24.32
C GLU A 12 14.86 7.05 -23.35
N ARG A 13 14.01 7.34 -22.36
CA ARG A 13 14.25 8.36 -21.33
C ARG A 13 13.66 7.91 -20.00
N ILE A 14 14.42 8.11 -18.92
CA ILE A 14 13.98 7.84 -17.54
C ILE A 14 14.30 9.06 -16.67
N GLN A 15 13.35 9.48 -15.85
CA GLN A 15 13.52 10.52 -14.84
C GLN A 15 13.70 9.88 -13.45
N ARG A 16 14.35 10.58 -12.51
CA ARG A 16 14.54 10.07 -11.14
C ARG A 16 13.23 9.72 -10.43
N GLY A 17 12.13 10.40 -10.78
CA GLY A 17 10.80 10.13 -10.22
C GLY A 17 10.26 8.75 -10.61
N ASP A 18 10.64 8.23 -11.77
CA ASP A 18 10.09 6.99 -12.34
C ASP A 18 10.53 5.74 -11.55
N PHE A 19 11.61 5.85 -10.77
CA PHE A 19 12.10 4.76 -9.91
C PHE A 19 11.51 4.77 -8.50
N VAL A 20 10.81 5.84 -8.09
CA VAL A 20 10.37 6.04 -6.71
C VAL A 20 8.88 6.27 -6.67
N LEU A 21 8.13 5.16 -6.52
CA LEU A 21 6.70 5.23 -6.27
C LEU A 21 6.43 5.87 -4.89
N ARG A 22 5.81 7.06 -4.91
CA ARG A 22 5.34 7.73 -3.70
C ARG A 22 4.00 7.13 -3.31
N LEU A 23 3.82 6.79 -2.03
CA LEU A 23 2.60 6.14 -1.53
C LEU A 23 1.32 6.93 -1.88
N SER A 24 1.37 8.26 -1.72
CA SER A 24 0.27 9.15 -2.08
C SER A 24 -0.06 9.15 -3.57
N GLU A 25 0.92 8.93 -4.45
CA GLU A 25 0.72 8.85 -5.89
C GLU A 25 0.24 7.45 -6.32
N GLY A 26 0.80 6.39 -5.72
CA GLY A 26 0.42 5.01 -6.03
C GLY A 26 -1.01 4.64 -5.65
N VAL A 27 -1.54 5.20 -4.56
CA VAL A 27 -2.96 5.04 -4.21
C VAL A 27 -3.88 5.72 -5.24
N ASN A 28 -3.47 6.87 -5.78
CA ASN A 28 -4.26 7.62 -6.77
C ASN A 28 -4.17 7.02 -8.18
N ARG A 29 -3.09 6.29 -8.50
CA ARG A 29 -2.88 5.60 -9.79
C ARG A 29 -2.95 4.08 -9.60
N ALA A 30 -4.10 3.61 -9.12
CA ALA A 30 -4.30 2.22 -8.73
C ALA A 30 -4.03 1.22 -9.87
N GLU A 31 -4.55 1.46 -11.08
CA GLU A 31 -4.37 0.51 -12.20
C GLU A 31 -2.92 0.32 -12.60
N GLU A 32 -2.15 1.41 -12.66
CA GLU A 32 -0.73 1.38 -13.00
C GLU A 32 0.09 0.72 -11.90
N THR A 33 -0.20 1.06 -10.65
CA THR A 33 0.43 0.44 -9.47
C THR A 33 0.20 -1.07 -9.45
N LEU A 34 -0.99 -1.55 -9.82
CA LEU A 34 -1.32 -2.96 -9.77
C LEU A 34 -0.85 -3.75 -10.99
N ARG A 35 -0.75 -3.12 -12.16
CA ARG A 35 -0.37 -3.78 -13.43
C ARG A 35 1.01 -4.43 -13.35
N GLU A 36 1.94 -3.79 -12.67
CA GLU A 36 3.34 -4.23 -12.58
C GLU A 36 3.65 -4.92 -11.24
N TYR A 37 2.64 -5.10 -10.37
CA TYR A 37 2.87 -5.64 -9.03
C TYR A 37 2.89 -7.17 -9.02
N ILE A 38 4.08 -7.74 -8.93
CA ILE A 38 4.27 -9.19 -8.85
C ILE A 38 4.25 -9.63 -7.39
N VAL A 39 3.29 -10.48 -7.04
CA VAL A 39 3.17 -11.03 -5.69
C VAL A 39 3.90 -12.37 -5.59
N THR A 40 5.02 -12.38 -4.86
CA THR A 40 5.75 -13.61 -4.53
C THR A 40 5.12 -14.34 -3.33
N PRO A 41 5.47 -15.61 -3.07
CA PRO A 41 5.02 -16.32 -1.88
C PRO A 41 5.35 -15.59 -0.56
N GLU A 42 6.51 -14.94 -0.49
CA GLU A 42 6.93 -14.14 0.67
C GLU A 42 6.07 -12.90 0.83
N LEU A 43 5.80 -12.17 -0.27
CA LEU A 43 4.90 -11.01 -0.22
C LEU A 43 3.49 -11.41 0.19
N LYS A 44 3.00 -12.55 -0.29
CA LYS A 44 1.71 -13.10 0.13
C LYS A 44 1.66 -13.33 1.65
N ALA A 45 2.71 -13.89 2.24
CA ALA A 45 2.81 -14.03 3.70
C ALA A 45 2.83 -12.67 4.41
N CYS A 46 3.59 -11.70 3.89
CA CYS A 46 3.61 -10.35 4.45
C CYS A 46 2.23 -9.66 4.42
N PHE A 47 1.43 -9.86 3.36
CA PHE A 47 0.05 -9.35 3.32
C PHE A 47 -0.85 -10.04 4.35
N ASP A 48 -0.71 -11.35 4.51
CA ASP A 48 -1.45 -12.13 5.52
C ASP A 48 -1.14 -11.63 6.95
N ASP A 49 0.14 -11.40 7.23
CA ASP A 49 0.61 -10.86 8.51
C ASP A 49 0.09 -9.44 8.75
N ALA A 50 0.17 -8.56 7.75
CA ALA A 50 -0.31 -7.19 7.86
C ALA A 50 -1.83 -7.13 8.12
N LEU A 51 -2.62 -7.91 7.38
CA LEU A 51 -4.06 -7.97 7.57
C LEU A 51 -4.44 -8.63 8.91
N SER A 52 -3.67 -9.62 9.38
CA SER A 52 -3.84 -10.23 10.70
C SER A 52 -3.55 -9.25 11.82
N PHE A 53 -2.49 -8.44 11.68
CA PHE A 53 -2.14 -7.38 12.62
C PHE A 53 -3.26 -6.35 12.75
N ILE A 54 -3.81 -5.89 11.62
CA ILE A 54 -4.94 -4.96 11.57
C ILE A 54 -6.19 -5.58 12.21
N ARG A 55 -6.54 -6.83 11.87
CA ARG A 55 -7.66 -7.56 12.50
C ARG A 55 -7.52 -7.56 14.01
N SER A 56 -6.32 -7.88 14.50
CA SER A 56 -6.04 -7.95 15.94
C SER A 56 -6.24 -6.59 16.62
N ALA A 57 -5.72 -5.49 16.05
CA ALA A 57 -5.91 -4.14 16.59
C ALA A 57 -7.40 -3.76 16.71
N LEU A 58 -8.21 -4.11 15.70
CA LEU A 58 -9.65 -3.84 15.71
C LEU A 58 -10.40 -4.67 16.74
N GLN A 59 -10.06 -5.96 16.88
CA GLN A 59 -10.70 -6.86 17.84
C GLN A 59 -10.40 -6.46 19.28
N THR A 60 -9.15 -6.08 19.58
CA THR A 60 -8.74 -5.67 20.92
C THR A 60 -9.09 -4.21 21.22
N ARG A 61 -9.51 -3.43 20.22
CA ARG A 61 -9.74 -1.97 20.34
C ARG A 61 -8.52 -1.25 20.92
N THR A 62 -7.33 -1.65 20.50
CA THR A 62 -6.07 -1.03 20.95
C THR A 62 -5.31 -0.44 19.76
N SER A 63 -4.67 0.70 19.99
CA SER A 63 -3.75 1.30 19.03
C SER A 63 -2.49 0.43 18.93
N LYS A 64 -2.19 -0.05 17.72
CA LYS A 64 -0.98 -0.83 17.44
C LYS A 64 -0.19 -0.14 16.34
N ALA A 65 1.14 -0.17 16.48
CA ALA A 65 2.07 0.36 15.49
C ALA A 65 3.01 -0.75 15.01
N SER A 66 3.41 -0.66 13.74
CA SER A 66 4.40 -1.55 13.14
C SER A 66 5.31 -0.74 12.21
N TYR A 67 6.56 -1.16 12.09
CA TYR A 67 7.54 -0.58 11.18
C TYR A 67 7.76 -1.52 10.01
N LEU A 68 7.51 -1.02 8.78
CA LEU A 68 7.87 -1.73 7.56
C LEU A 68 9.35 -1.45 7.24
N HIS A 69 10.19 -2.47 7.42
CA HIS A 69 11.62 -2.38 7.13
C HIS A 69 11.98 -3.08 5.81
N GLY A 70 13.03 -2.59 5.15
CA GLY A 70 13.55 -3.16 3.90
C GLY A 70 14.50 -2.21 3.19
N SER A 71 15.39 -2.76 2.36
CA SER A 71 16.40 -2.01 1.61
C SER A 71 15.79 -0.98 0.64
N PHE A 72 16.59 -0.02 0.18
CA PHE A 72 16.17 0.90 -0.88
C PHE A 72 15.73 0.10 -2.13
N GLY A 73 14.62 0.50 -2.76
CA GLY A 73 14.07 -0.22 -3.93
C GLY A 73 13.35 -1.54 -3.63
N SER A 74 13.23 -1.97 -2.36
CA SER A 74 12.60 -3.25 -2.01
C SER A 74 11.07 -3.28 -2.10
N GLY A 75 10.44 -2.26 -2.68
CA GLY A 75 8.98 -2.21 -2.84
C GLY A 75 8.15 -1.80 -1.61
N LYS A 76 8.75 -1.22 -0.55
CA LYS A 76 8.00 -0.83 0.68
C LYS A 76 6.79 0.08 0.42
N SER A 77 6.99 1.16 -0.35
CA SER A 77 5.89 2.08 -0.70
C SER A 77 4.82 1.39 -1.53
N HIS A 78 5.24 0.50 -2.42
CA HIS A 78 4.36 -0.28 -3.29
C HIS A 78 3.50 -1.25 -2.47
N PHE A 79 4.12 -1.98 -1.53
CA PHE A 79 3.44 -2.84 -0.57
C PHE A 79 2.38 -2.06 0.22
N MET A 80 2.72 -0.89 0.76
CA MET A 80 1.79 -0.04 1.49
C MET A 80 0.65 0.47 0.59
N ALA A 81 0.91 0.79 -0.68
CA ALA A 81 -0.10 1.22 -1.64
C ALA A 81 -1.10 0.09 -1.95
N VAL A 82 -0.61 -1.13 -2.20
CA VAL A 82 -1.46 -2.30 -2.44
C VAL A 82 -2.27 -2.66 -1.20
N LEU A 83 -1.66 -2.65 -0.01
CA LEU A 83 -2.37 -2.89 1.25
C LEU A 83 -3.48 -1.85 1.47
N HIS A 84 -3.18 -0.57 1.19
CA HIS A 84 -4.16 0.51 1.24
C HIS A 84 -5.34 0.24 0.29
N LEU A 85 -5.07 -0.11 -0.96
CA LEU A 85 -6.11 -0.42 -1.96
C LEU A 85 -6.98 -1.63 -1.55
N ILE A 86 -6.37 -2.66 -0.97
CA ILE A 86 -7.09 -3.84 -0.44
C ILE A 86 -8.08 -3.43 0.66
N LEU A 87 -7.63 -2.62 1.64
CA LEU A 87 -8.45 -2.14 2.76
C LEU A 87 -9.53 -1.15 2.30
N GLN A 88 -9.26 -0.38 1.25
CA GLN A 88 -10.22 0.52 0.61
C GLN A 88 -11.32 -0.24 -0.15
N GLY A 89 -11.14 -1.55 -0.39
CA GLY A 89 -12.11 -2.36 -1.13
C GLY A 89 -11.93 -2.29 -2.65
N ASN A 90 -10.77 -1.83 -3.15
CA ASN A 90 -10.50 -1.73 -4.58
C ASN A 90 -10.59 -3.12 -5.24
N ALA A 91 -11.43 -3.25 -6.27
CA ALA A 91 -11.71 -4.53 -6.93
C ALA A 91 -10.47 -5.11 -7.63
N ALA A 92 -9.64 -4.28 -8.26
CA ALA A 92 -8.44 -4.73 -8.95
C ALA A 92 -7.39 -5.25 -7.95
N ALA A 93 -7.16 -4.54 -6.84
CA ALA A 93 -6.20 -4.98 -5.81
C ALA A 93 -6.64 -6.29 -5.14
N ARG A 94 -7.95 -6.46 -4.91
CA ARG A 94 -8.52 -7.68 -4.34
C ARG A 94 -8.64 -8.82 -5.35
N GLY A 95 -8.56 -8.50 -6.64
CA GLY A 95 -8.60 -9.44 -7.75
C GLY A 95 -7.25 -10.06 -8.10
N ILE A 96 -6.15 -9.67 -7.44
CA ILE A 96 -4.83 -10.27 -7.64
C ILE A 96 -4.91 -11.79 -7.33
N PRO A 97 -4.70 -12.68 -8.32
CA PRO A 97 -4.89 -14.11 -8.15
C PRO A 97 -4.06 -14.73 -7.02
N GLU A 98 -2.80 -14.30 -6.89
CA GLU A 98 -1.86 -14.78 -5.89
C GLU A 98 -2.30 -14.44 -4.45
N LEU A 99 -3.02 -13.33 -4.29
CA LEU A 99 -3.58 -12.89 -3.02
C LEU A 99 -4.97 -13.45 -2.73
N ALA A 100 -5.63 -14.13 -3.68
CA ALA A 100 -6.98 -14.65 -3.49
C ALA A 100 -7.17 -15.47 -2.20
N PRO A 101 -6.22 -16.35 -1.79
CA PRO A 101 -6.34 -17.07 -0.51
C PRO A 101 -6.30 -16.14 0.71
N VAL A 102 -5.45 -15.12 0.68
CA VAL A 102 -5.30 -14.13 1.76
C VAL A 102 -6.56 -13.26 1.82
N ILE A 103 -7.01 -12.74 0.69
CA ILE A 103 -8.24 -11.93 0.60
C ILE A 103 -9.44 -12.75 1.13
N THR A 104 -9.58 -14.00 0.70
CA THR A 104 -10.67 -14.88 1.15
C THR A 104 -10.64 -15.08 2.66
N LYS A 105 -9.47 -15.38 3.24
CA LYS A 105 -9.28 -15.52 4.69
C LYS A 105 -9.67 -14.26 5.47
N HIS A 106 -9.35 -13.08 4.95
CA HIS A 106 -9.60 -11.81 5.63
C HIS A 106 -10.95 -11.16 5.29
N ASN A 107 -11.67 -11.64 4.27
CA ASN A 107 -12.98 -11.11 3.87
C ASN A 107 -14.00 -11.16 5.01
N GLU A 108 -13.99 -12.19 5.86
CA GLU A 108 -14.93 -12.39 6.96
C GLU A 108 -15.04 -11.16 7.87
N TRP A 109 -13.91 -10.53 8.19
CA TRP A 109 -13.88 -9.39 9.11
C TRP A 109 -13.74 -8.03 8.39
N ILE A 110 -13.24 -7.99 7.16
CA ILE A 110 -13.13 -6.74 6.39
C ILE A 110 -14.48 -6.31 5.83
N THR A 111 -15.30 -7.27 5.41
CA THR A 111 -16.57 -7.00 4.71
C THR A 111 -17.51 -6.16 5.58
N GLY A 112 -18.07 -5.09 5.00
CA GLY A 112 -18.96 -4.16 5.68
C GLY A 112 -18.27 -3.13 6.58
N LYS A 113 -16.94 -3.18 6.73
CA LYS A 113 -16.19 -2.14 7.45
C LYS A 113 -15.76 -1.03 6.50
N ARG A 114 -15.77 0.20 7.02
CA ARG A 114 -15.20 1.38 6.35
C ARG A 114 -13.97 1.81 7.12
N PHE A 115 -12.83 1.85 6.43
CA PHE A 115 -11.57 2.28 7.00
C PHE A 115 -11.30 3.73 6.61
N LEU A 116 -10.98 4.55 7.60
CA LEU A 116 -10.35 5.84 7.34
C LEU A 116 -8.85 5.59 7.15
N LEU A 117 -8.42 5.56 5.89
CA LEU A 117 -7.03 5.36 5.52
C LEU A 117 -6.38 6.73 5.29
N VAL A 118 -5.34 7.03 6.06
CA VAL A 118 -4.75 8.38 6.12
C VAL A 118 -3.30 8.31 5.63
N PRO A 119 -3.04 8.49 4.32
CA PRO A 119 -1.69 8.51 3.78
C PRO A 119 -1.05 9.89 3.93
N TYR A 120 0.03 9.98 4.71
CA TYR A 120 0.92 11.14 4.74
C TYR A 120 2.38 10.69 4.81
N HIS A 121 3.30 11.57 4.41
CA HIS A 121 4.74 11.35 4.50
C HIS A 121 5.34 12.21 5.62
N MET A 122 6.37 11.70 6.28
CA MET A 122 7.06 12.43 7.36
C MET A 122 8.15 13.39 6.85
N ILE A 123 8.28 13.58 5.53
CA ILE A 123 9.25 14.51 4.95
C ILE A 123 8.89 15.93 5.38
N GLY A 124 9.82 16.60 6.06
CA GLY A 124 9.64 17.96 6.56
C GLY A 124 8.84 18.06 7.87
N ALA A 125 8.44 16.93 8.48
CA ALA A 125 7.82 16.95 9.80
C ALA A 125 8.86 17.31 10.87
N HIS A 126 8.49 18.24 11.76
CA HIS A 126 9.34 18.67 12.89
C HIS A 126 9.54 17.53 13.91
N ASP A 127 8.46 16.81 14.20
CA ASP A 127 8.44 15.66 15.10
C ASP A 127 7.33 14.68 14.71
N MET A 128 7.30 13.52 15.37
CA MET A 128 6.35 12.45 15.09
C MET A 128 4.90 12.87 15.37
N GLU A 129 4.67 13.58 16.47
CA GLU A 129 3.33 14.00 16.88
C GLU A 129 2.74 14.98 15.86
N SER A 130 3.50 15.99 15.49
CA SER A 130 3.12 16.97 14.46
C SER A 130 2.88 16.31 13.11
N GLY A 131 3.71 15.35 12.72
CA GLY A 131 3.54 14.63 11.45
C GLY A 131 2.29 13.74 11.43
N ILE A 132 1.98 13.06 12.54
CA ILE A 132 0.81 12.17 12.63
C ILE A 132 -0.49 12.97 12.83
N LEU A 133 -0.56 13.80 13.86
CA LEU A 133 -1.77 14.54 14.22
C LEU A 133 -2.06 15.67 13.23
N GLY A 134 -1.02 16.42 12.82
CA GLY A 134 -1.14 17.44 11.77
C GLY A 134 -1.55 16.82 10.44
N GLY A 135 -0.89 15.74 10.02
CA GLY A 135 -1.23 15.00 8.81
C GLY A 135 -2.67 14.47 8.80
N TYR A 136 -3.17 14.01 9.96
CA TYR A 136 -4.58 13.63 10.12
C TYR A 136 -5.54 14.81 9.92
N VAL A 137 -5.28 15.95 10.59
CA VAL A 137 -6.13 17.14 10.49
C VAL A 137 -6.17 17.65 9.05
N ASP A 138 -5.03 17.73 8.38
CA ASP A 138 -4.93 18.17 6.99
C ASP A 138 -5.66 17.21 6.05
N PHE A 139 -5.59 15.90 6.31
CA PHE A 139 -6.32 14.91 5.55
C PHE A 139 -7.83 15.10 5.69
N ILE A 140 -8.35 15.22 6.91
CA ILE A 140 -9.78 15.41 7.17
C ILE A 140 -10.28 16.70 6.53
N ARG A 141 -9.58 17.83 6.70
CA ARG A 141 -9.96 19.11 6.08
C ARG A 141 -10.11 19.02 4.57
N ARG A 142 -9.32 18.16 3.92
CA ARG A 142 -9.36 17.95 2.47
C ARG A 142 -10.46 16.98 2.04
N THR A 143 -10.75 15.94 2.81
CA THR A 143 -11.66 14.84 2.40
C THR A 143 -13.05 14.92 3.00
N HIS A 144 -13.21 15.64 4.11
CA HIS A 144 -14.44 15.89 4.85
C HIS A 144 -14.48 17.36 5.31
N PRO A 145 -14.66 18.32 4.38
CA PRO A 145 -14.63 19.76 4.67
C PRO A 145 -15.86 20.29 5.43
N GLU A 146 -16.97 19.54 5.43
CA GLU A 146 -18.20 19.80 6.20
C GLU A 146 -18.11 19.51 7.70
#